data_AF-A0AAN8HNQ9-F1
#
_entry.id   AF-A0AAN8HNQ9-F1
#
_cell.length_a   1.000
_cell.length_b   1.000
_cell.length_c   1.000
_cell.angle_alpha   90.00
_cell.angle_beta   90.00
_cell.angle_gamma   90.00
#
_symmetry.space_group_name_H-M   'P 1'
#
loop_
_entity.id
_entity.type
_entity.pdbx_description
1 polymer ?
#
loop_
_entity_poly.entity_id
_entity_poly.type
_entity_poly.pdbx_seq_one_letter_code
_entity_poly.pdbx_strand_id
1 'polypeptide(L)'
;MAVETCEYELVPYRGFTLINGIHDPDDVDQIQDLEIRDSDVFVVTYPKSGTIWMQQILLLLEAKGDLAAISRLNTLSSSFNADLIPLD
;
A
#
# COMPACT_ATOMS: atom_id res chain seq x y z
N MET A 1 -1.89 -22.04 -19.55
CA MET A 1 -2.78 -21.07 -18.88
C MET A 1 -2.33 -19.70 -19.32
N ALA A 2 -3.11 -19.04 -20.16
CA ALA A 2 -2.92 -17.60 -20.37
C ALA A 2 -3.37 -16.94 -19.06
N VAL A 3 -2.48 -16.14 -18.46
CA VAL A 3 -2.89 -15.20 -17.41
C VAL A 3 -3.71 -14.14 -18.14
N GLU A 4 -4.99 -14.02 -17.81
CA GLU A 4 -5.77 -12.86 -18.21
C GLU A 4 -5.15 -11.65 -17.50
N THR A 5 -4.53 -10.77 -18.28
CA THR A 5 -4.12 -9.47 -17.76
C THR A 5 -5.36 -8.59 -17.77
N CYS A 6 -5.93 -8.30 -16.60
CA CYS A 6 -6.81 -7.13 -16.48
C CYS A 6 -6.03 -5.93 -16.99
N GLU A 7 -6.42 -5.37 -18.14
CA GLU A 7 -5.86 -4.11 -18.60
C GLU A 7 -6.40 -3.01 -17.69
N TYR A 8 -5.58 -2.59 -16.73
CA TYR A 8 -5.90 -1.43 -15.92
C TYR A 8 -5.78 -0.18 -16.80
N GLU A 9 -6.87 0.58 -16.91
CA GLU A 9 -6.85 1.86 -17.59
C GLU A 9 -6.01 2.86 -16.79
N LEU A 10 -5.24 3.68 -17.49
CA LEU A 10 -4.34 4.66 -16.91
C LEU A 10 -4.94 6.07 -17.01
N VAL A 11 -5.09 6.75 -15.88
CA VAL A 11 -5.70 8.09 -15.81
C VAL A 11 -4.61 9.14 -15.57
N PRO A 12 -4.43 10.14 -16.45
CA PRO A 12 -3.49 11.23 -16.21
C PRO A 12 -4.01 12.16 -15.11
N TYR A 13 -3.17 12.46 -14.13
CA TYR A 13 -3.52 13.32 -13.01
C TYR A 13 -2.32 14.12 -12.50
N ARG A 14 -2.45 15.46 -12.40
CA ARG A 14 -1.40 16.39 -11.89
C ARG A 14 0.03 16.13 -12.40
N GLY A 15 0.17 15.66 -13.66
CA GLY A 15 1.47 15.38 -14.29
C GLY A 15 2.04 13.97 -14.09
N PHE A 16 1.31 13.08 -13.41
CA PHE A 16 1.60 11.65 -13.28
C PHE A 16 0.42 10.80 -13.77
N THR A 17 0.57 9.48 -13.75
CA THR A 17 -0.43 8.53 -14.24
C THR A 17 -0.88 7.61 -13.12
N LEU A 18 -2.18 7.56 -12.88
CA LEU A 18 -2.84 6.73 -11.87
C LEU A 18 -3.44 5.47 -12.49
N ILE A 19 -3.58 4.42 -11.69
CA ILE A 19 -4.22 3.17 -12.09
C ILE A 19 -5.70 3.26 -11.76
N ASN A 20 -6.55 3.25 -12.80
CA ASN A 20 -8.00 3.34 -12.66
C ASN A 20 -8.53 2.16 -11.82
N GLY A 21 -9.45 2.44 -10.89
CA GLY A 21 -10.01 1.45 -9.97
C GLY A 21 -9.10 1.05 -8.79
N ILE A 22 -7.82 1.46 -8.77
CA ILE A 22 -6.93 1.31 -7.62
C ILE A 22 -6.70 2.64 -6.90
N HIS A 23 -6.62 3.74 -7.66
CA HIS A 23 -6.41 5.08 -7.13
C HIS A 23 -7.52 6.02 -7.60
N ASP A 24 -8.14 6.71 -6.65
CA ASP A 24 -9.08 7.79 -6.94
C ASP A 24 -8.35 9.15 -6.91
N PRO A 25 -8.52 10.02 -7.93
CA PRO A 25 -7.90 11.34 -7.94
C PRO A 25 -8.28 12.24 -6.75
N ASP A 26 -9.50 12.13 -6.23
CA ASP A 26 -9.96 12.92 -5.08
C ASP A 26 -9.26 12.45 -3.79
N ASP A 27 -9.00 11.16 -3.64
CA ASP A 27 -8.21 10.60 -2.53
C ASP A 27 -6.76 11.13 -2.58
N VAL A 28 -6.18 11.20 -3.78
CA VAL A 28 -4.81 11.71 -3.97
C VAL A 28 -4.71 13.19 -3.58
N ASP A 29 -5.75 13.97 -3.82
CA ASP A 29 -5.79 15.38 -3.41
C ASP A 29 -5.89 15.55 -1.91
N GLN A 30 -6.70 14.73 -1.24
CA GLN A 30 -6.86 14.77 0.21
C GLN A 30 -5.57 14.44 0.97
N ILE A 31 -4.62 13.73 0.35
CA ILE A 31 -3.29 13.47 0.96
C ILE A 31 -2.59 14.78 1.34
N GLN A 32 -2.83 15.87 0.61
CA GLN A 32 -2.21 17.18 0.87
C GLN A 32 -2.72 17.83 2.17
N ASP A 33 -3.92 17.46 2.61
CA ASP A 33 -4.59 18.02 3.78
C ASP A 33 -4.46 17.14 5.04
N LEU A 34 -3.74 16.01 4.95
CA LEU A 34 -3.51 15.12 6.08
C LEU A 34 -2.65 15.80 7.16
N GLU A 35 -3.04 15.64 8.42
CA GLU A 35 -2.26 16.09 9.57
C GLU A 35 -1.01 15.22 9.74
N ILE A 36 0.17 15.84 9.68
CA ILE A 36 1.46 15.17 9.90
C ILE A 36 1.93 15.42 11.32
N ARG A 37 2.31 14.36 12.02
CA ARG A 37 2.86 14.41 13.38
C ARG A 37 4.37 14.19 13.33
N ASP A 38 5.08 14.75 14.32
CA ASP A 38 6.54 14.57 14.44
C ASP A 38 6.98 13.10 14.64
N SER A 39 6.05 12.23 15.04
CA SER A 39 6.27 10.80 15.26
C SER A 39 6.04 9.94 14.02
N ASP A 40 5.50 10.50 12.94
CA ASP A 40 5.08 9.71 11.78
C ASP A 40 6.28 9.25 10.95
N VAL A 41 6.17 8.04 10.41
CA VAL A 41 7.21 7.43 9.58
C VAL A 41 6.61 7.06 8.23
N PHE A 42 7.15 7.63 7.15
CA PHE A 42 6.70 7.39 5.79
C PHE A 42 7.64 6.46 5.03
N VAL A 43 7.09 5.48 4.31
CA VAL A 43 7.81 4.65 3.35
C VAL A 43 7.49 5.14 1.95
N VAL A 44 8.45 5.75 1.29
CA VAL A 44 8.31 6.24 -0.09
C VAL A 44 9.13 5.35 -1.02
N THR A 45 8.47 4.65 -1.93
CA THR A 45 9.10 3.70 -2.85
C THR A 45 8.47 3.79 -4.23
N TYR A 46 9.27 3.58 -5.27
CA TYR A 46 8.72 3.29 -6.59
C TYR A 46 8.06 1.89 -6.59
N PRO A 47 6.96 1.66 -7.34
CA PRO A 47 6.30 0.37 -7.38
C PRO A 47 7.27 -0.77 -7.69
N LYS A 48 7.09 -1.90 -7.00
CA LYS A 48 7.91 -3.11 -7.12
C LYS A 48 9.35 -3.01 -6.62
N SER A 49 9.78 -1.87 -6.04
CA SER A 49 11.10 -1.74 -5.40
C SER A 49 11.22 -2.38 -4.01
N GLY A 50 10.16 -3.02 -3.51
CA GLY A 50 10.20 -3.76 -2.24
C GLY A 50 9.42 -3.12 -1.08
N THR A 51 8.27 -2.48 -1.36
CA THR A 51 7.40 -1.85 -0.33
C THR A 51 7.00 -2.83 0.78
N ILE A 52 6.62 -4.06 0.42
CA ILE A 52 6.26 -5.12 1.38
C ILE A 52 7.44 -5.45 2.31
N TRP A 53 8.64 -5.49 1.75
CA TRP A 53 9.83 -5.84 2.54
C TRP A 53 10.15 -4.74 3.56
N MET A 54 10.04 -3.47 3.16
CA MET A 54 10.21 -2.33 4.07
C MET A 54 9.11 -2.27 5.15
N GLN A 55 7.85 -2.53 4.80
CA GLN A 55 6.75 -2.61 5.76
C GLN A 55 7.00 -3.69 6.82
N GLN A 56 7.48 -4.88 6.42
CA GLN A 56 7.79 -5.96 7.36
C GLN A 56 8.93 -5.60 8.32
N ILE A 57 9.97 -4.88 7.85
CA ILE A 57 11.07 -4.41 8.69
C ILE A 57 10.56 -3.37 9.71
N LEU A 58 9.71 -2.43 9.29
CA LEU A 58 9.13 -1.44 10.20
C LEU A 58 8.23 -2.07 11.26
N LEU A 59 7.41 -3.06 10.89
CA LEU A 59 6.58 -3.80 11.83
C LEU A 59 7.44 -4.51 12.90
N LEU A 60 8.58 -5.08 12.50
CA LEU A 60 9.53 -5.70 13.42
C LEU A 60 10.15 -4.69 14.39
N LEU A 61 10.51 -3.51 13.89
CA LEU A 61 11.07 -2.44 14.70
C LEU A 61 10.06 -1.94 15.74
N GLU A 62 8.83 -1.66 15.30
CA GLU A 62 7.75 -1.15 16.15
C GLU A 62 7.35 -2.17 17.23
N ALA A 63 7.27 -3.46 16.86
CA ALA A 63 7.01 -4.55 17.79
C ALA A 63 8.22 -4.89 18.68
N LYS A 64 9.35 -4.19 18.56
CA LYS A 64 10.61 -4.49 19.28
C LYS A 64 11.06 -5.95 19.11
N GLY A 65 10.78 -6.54 17.95
CA GLY A 65 11.07 -7.94 17.64
C GLY A 65 10.05 -8.96 18.15
N ASP A 66 8.90 -8.54 18.71
CA ASP A 66 7.83 -9.48 19.11
C ASP A 66 7.07 -10.04 17.90
N LEU A 67 7.42 -11.27 17.53
CA LEU A 67 6.81 -11.98 16.40
C LEU A 67 5.33 -12.34 16.64
N ALA A 68 4.88 -12.47 17.89
CA ALA A 68 3.48 -12.80 18.18
C ALA A 68 2.56 -11.60 17.91
N ALA A 69 3.04 -10.38 18.20
CA ALA A 69 2.33 -9.15 17.86
C ALA A 69 2.20 -8.98 16.33
N ILE A 70 3.27 -9.25 15.60
CA ILE A 70 3.32 -9.12 14.14
C ILE A 70 2.41 -10.15 13.45
N SER A 71 2.34 -11.39 13.95
CA SER A 71 1.45 -12.40 13.36
C SER A 71 -0.01 -11.97 13.36
N ARG A 72 -0.46 -11.25 14.40
CA ARG A 72 -1.84 -10.73 14.49
C ARG A 72 -2.06 -9.59 13.50
N LEU A 73 -1.08 -8.69 13.37
CA LEU A 73 -1.11 -7.60 12.41
C LEU A 73 -1.07 -8.11 10.98
N ASN A 74 -0.33 -9.18 10.69
CA ASN A 74 -0.29 -9.79 9.36
C ASN A 74 -1.62 -10.45 8.99
N THR A 75 -2.35 -11.04 9.95
CA THR A 75 -3.71 -11.54 9.71
C THR A 75 -4.71 -10.41 9.39
N LEU A 76 -4.54 -9.24 10.00
CA LEU A 76 -5.36 -8.04 9.72
C LEU A 76 -4.91 -7.30 8.44
N SER A 77 -3.61 -7.27 8.18
CA SER A 77 -3.01 -6.69 6.99
C SER A 77 -3.29 -7.55 5.77
N SER A 78 -3.39 -8.88 5.92
CA SER A 78 -3.84 -9.75 4.83
C SER A 78 -5.30 -9.50 4.47
N SER A 79 -6.18 -9.07 5.38
CA SER A 79 -7.53 -8.65 4.99
C SER A 79 -7.53 -7.31 4.24
N PHE A 80 -6.64 -6.38 4.59
CA PHE A 80 -6.48 -5.13 3.83
C PHE A 80 -5.79 -5.31 2.46
N ASN A 81 -4.81 -6.22 2.37
CA ASN A 81 -4.12 -6.55 1.12
C ASN A 81 -4.92 -7.55 0.26
N ALA A 82 -5.85 -8.31 0.83
CA ALA A 82 -6.75 -9.19 0.07
C ALA A 82 -7.76 -8.40 -0.76
N ASP A 83 -8.13 -7.19 -0.35
CA ASP A 83 -8.95 -6.30 -1.18
C ASP A 83 -8.17 -5.72 -2.37
N LEU A 84 -6.85 -5.93 -2.44
CA LEU A 84 -5.95 -5.58 -3.55
C LEU A 84 -5.55 -6.78 -4.43
N ILE A 85 -6.11 -7.96 -4.18
CA ILE A 85 -5.99 -9.13 -5.06
C ILE A 85 -7.42 -9.47 -5.50
N PRO A 86 -7.76 -9.38 -6.80
CA PRO A 86 -9.10 -9.76 -7.24
C PRO A 86 -9.35 -11.22 -6.81
N LEU A 87 -10.47 -11.44 -6.12
CA LEU A 87 -11.08 -12.77 -6.06
C LEU A 87 -11.43 -13.16 -7.49
N ASP A 88 -11.00 -14.37 -7.88
CA ASP A 88 -11.17 -15.06 -9.17
C ASP A 88 -12.19 -14.47 -10.17
#